data_AF-A0A023CWW3-F1
#
_entry.id   AF-A0A023CWW3-F1
#
_cell.length_a   1.000
_cell.length_b   1.000
_cell.length_c   1.000
_cell.angle_alpha   90.00
_cell.angle_beta   90.00
_cell.angle_gamma   90.00
#
_symmetry.space_group_name_H-M   'P 1'
#
loop_
_entity.id
_entity.type
_entity.pdbx_description
1 polymer ?
#
loop_
_entity_poly.entity_id
_entity_poly.type
_entity_poly.pdbx_seq_one_letter_code
_entity_poly.pdbx_strand_id
1 'polypeptide(L)'
;MLRQDKGALLFTTGLSAIYPNPNMADASVAKAALRNYILNLEQGLGNKNIFVGHISLGVFLKGNTLKVDDPDAVADRWYQKYINNEHGEEAYPKGVTQDTVIR
;
A
#
# COMPACT_ATOMS: atom_id res chain seq x y z
N MET A 1 -4.89 -16.63 12.11
CA MET A 1 -3.53 -16.14 11.81
C MET A 1 -2.59 -16.39 12.97
N LEU A 2 -2.61 -15.66 14.09
CA LEU A 2 -1.65 -15.85 15.20
C LEU A 2 -1.55 -17.30 15.72
N ARG A 3 -2.67 -17.97 15.98
CA ARG A 3 -2.67 -19.39 16.41
C ARG A 3 -2.19 -20.36 15.32
N GLN A 4 -2.32 -20.00 14.05
CA GLN A 4 -1.95 -20.85 12.91
C GLN A 4 -0.55 -20.52 12.37
N ASP A 5 0.09 -19.47 12.89
CA ASP A 5 1.33 -18.88 12.40
C ASP A 5 1.41 -18.79 10.86
N LYS A 6 0.32 -18.33 10.25
CA LYS A 6 0.24 -18.12 8.80
C LYS A 6 -0.83 -17.10 8.42
N GLY A 7 -0.58 -16.39 7.33
CA GLY A 7 -1.55 -15.57 6.61
C GLY A 7 -0.97 -14.25 6.13
N ALA A 8 -1.82 -13.36 5.62
CA ALA A 8 -1.43 -12.07 5.09
C ALA A 8 -2.40 -10.97 5.54
N LEU A 9 -1.88 -9.78 5.84
CA LEU A 9 -2.63 -8.56 6.05
C LEU A 9 -2.16 -7.56 4.99
N LEU A 10 -3.08 -7.16 4.10
CA LEU A 10 -2.80 -6.28 2.97
C LEU A 10 -3.50 -4.95 3.18
N PHE A 11 -2.75 -3.86 3.18
CA PHE A 11 -3.28 -2.52 3.41
C PHE A 11 -2.96 -1.59 2.25
N THR A 12 -3.98 -0.88 1.79
CA THR A 12 -3.85 0.13 0.72
C THR A 12 -4.11 1.51 1.30
N THR A 13 -3.25 2.47 0.97
CA THR A 13 -3.50 3.89 1.20
C THR A 13 -3.40 4.66 -0.11
N GLY A 14 -3.75 5.95 -0.09
CA GLY A 14 -3.32 6.86 -1.15
C GLY A 14 -1.91 7.37 -0.85
N LEU A 15 -1.27 7.96 -1.86
CA LEU A 15 0.03 8.61 -1.73
C LEU A 15 0.04 9.74 -0.67
N SER A 16 -1.14 10.24 -0.30
CA SER A 16 -1.30 11.20 0.77
C SER A 16 -0.96 10.69 2.18
N ALA A 17 -0.73 9.39 2.34
CA ALA A 17 -0.13 8.82 3.55
C ALA A 17 1.35 9.21 3.73
N ILE A 18 2.03 9.56 2.62
CA ILE A 18 3.46 9.88 2.56
C ILE A 18 3.64 11.38 2.31
N TYR A 19 2.93 11.94 1.32
CA TYR A 19 3.00 13.35 0.94
C TYR A 19 1.70 14.08 1.30
N PRO A 20 1.70 15.05 2.23
CA PRO A 20 0.48 15.76 2.62
C PRO A 20 -0.27 16.36 1.42
N ASN A 21 -1.59 16.18 1.36
CA ASN A 21 -2.44 16.77 0.34
C ASN A 21 -3.44 17.75 0.99
N PRO A 22 -3.28 19.08 0.80
CA PRO A 22 -4.16 20.08 1.38
C PRO A 22 -5.64 19.92 1.02
N ASN A 23 -5.93 19.42 -0.19
CA ASN A 23 -7.31 19.19 -0.66
C ASN A 23 -7.95 17.94 0.00
N MET A 24 -7.18 17.18 0.78
CA MET A 24 -7.61 15.95 1.44
C MET A 24 -7.03 15.86 2.85
N ALA A 25 -6.95 16.98 3.58
CA ALA A 25 -6.26 17.05 4.87
C ALA A 25 -6.73 15.98 5.87
N ASP A 26 -8.03 15.87 6.12
CA ASP A 26 -8.61 14.88 7.04
C ASP A 26 -8.26 13.44 6.64
N ALA A 27 -8.43 13.12 5.35
CA ALA A 27 -8.09 11.79 4.83
C ALA A 27 -6.59 11.51 4.87
N SER A 28 -5.74 12.54 4.71
CA SER A 28 -4.28 12.41 4.78
C SER A 28 -3.83 12.05 6.19
N VAL A 29 -4.42 12.67 7.22
CA VAL A 29 -4.16 12.33 8.62
C VAL A 29 -4.53 10.88 8.92
N ALA A 30 -5.73 10.45 8.54
CA ALA A 30 -6.16 9.07 8.76
C ALA A 30 -5.25 8.05 8.04
N LYS A 31 -4.84 8.34 6.80
CA LYS A 31 -3.95 7.48 6.01
C LYS A 31 -2.52 7.45 6.56
N ALA A 32 -1.99 8.57 7.05
CA ALA A 32 -0.68 8.62 7.70
C ALA A 32 -0.68 7.85 9.03
N ALA A 33 -1.76 7.95 9.81
CA ALA A 33 -1.93 7.15 11.02
C ALA A 33 -1.99 5.65 10.70
N LEU A 34 -2.74 5.26 9.67
CA LEU A 34 -2.79 3.87 9.20
C LEU A 34 -1.42 3.38 8.72
N ARG A 35 -0.69 4.18 7.93
CA ARG A 35 0.70 3.88 7.52
C ARG A 35 1.59 3.60 8.73
N ASN A 36 1.55 4.47 9.75
CA ASN A 36 2.32 4.27 10.97
C ASN A 36 1.93 2.96 11.69
N TYR A 37 0.64 2.66 11.80
CA TYR A 37 0.16 1.41 12.37
C TYR A 37 0.73 0.19 11.63
N ILE A 38 0.71 0.20 10.29
CA ILE A 38 1.18 -0.92 9.47
C ILE A 38 2.68 -1.15 9.63
N LEU A 39 3.49 -0.09 9.63
CA LEU A 39 4.94 -0.19 9.83
C LEU A 39 5.30 -0.77 11.22
N ASN A 40 4.52 -0.42 12.25
CA ASN A 40 4.68 -1.01 13.58
C ASN A 40 4.19 -2.47 13.62
N LEU A 41 3.10 -2.78 12.92
CA LEU A 41 2.56 -4.13 12.84
C LEU A 41 3.52 -5.10 12.14
N GLU A 42 4.14 -4.67 11.04
CA GLU A 42 5.14 -5.43 10.31
C GLU A 42 6.35 -5.76 11.23
N GLN A 43 6.87 -4.76 11.94
CA GLN A 43 7.94 -4.98 12.93
C GLN A 43 7.50 -5.91 14.06
N GLY A 44 6.30 -5.71 14.61
CA GLY A 44 5.76 -6.52 15.70
C GLY A 44 5.48 -7.98 15.31
N LEU A 45 5.26 -8.26 14.03
CA LEU A 45 5.03 -9.60 13.49
C LEU A 45 6.25 -10.17 12.75
N GLY A 46 7.41 -9.51 12.76
CA GLY A 46 8.59 -9.92 11.97
C GLY A 46 9.17 -11.30 12.32
N ASN A 47 8.78 -11.89 13.46
CA ASN A 47 9.13 -13.26 13.85
C ASN A 47 8.00 -14.28 13.62
N LYS A 48 6.90 -13.87 12.97
CA LYS A 48 5.76 -14.70 12.61
C LYS A 48 5.77 -14.95 11.11
N ASN A 49 5.19 -16.06 10.69
CA ASN A 49 4.98 -16.33 9.27
C ASN A 49 3.69 -15.64 8.78
N ILE A 50 3.56 -14.34 9.09
CA ILE A 50 2.42 -13.50 8.71
C ILE A 50 2.96 -12.33 7.89
N PHE A 51 2.57 -12.29 6.62
CA PHE A 51 2.94 -11.19 5.73
C PHE A 51 2.13 -9.94 6.06
N VAL A 52 2.80 -8.80 6.23
CA VAL A 52 2.17 -7.49 6.40
C VAL A 52 2.60 -6.62 5.24
N GLY A 53 1.70 -6.39 4.29
CA GLY A 53 2.00 -5.60 3.09
C GLY A 53 1.32 -4.25 3.11
N HIS A 54 2.02 -3.23 2.60
CA HIS A 54 1.48 -1.89 2.38
C HIS A 54 1.82 -1.38 0.98
N ILE A 55 0.80 -0.90 0.26
CA ILE A 55 0.97 -0.15 -0.99
C ILE A 55 0.24 1.20 -0.90
N SER A 56 1.00 2.28 -1.06
CA SER A 56 0.51 3.65 -1.22
C SER A 56 0.28 3.96 -2.70
N LEU A 57 -0.97 4.11 -3.12
CA LEU A 57 -1.33 4.38 -4.51
C LEU A 57 -1.20 5.86 -4.86
N GLY A 58 -0.33 6.15 -5.83
CA GLY A 58 -0.21 7.43 -6.53
C GLY A 58 -0.96 7.47 -7.86
N VAL A 59 -2.07 6.73 -7.95
CA VAL A 59 -2.94 6.65 -9.13
C VAL A 59 -4.39 6.85 -8.75
N PHE A 60 -5.17 7.44 -9.64
CA PHE A 60 -6.62 7.37 -9.62
C PHE A 60 -7.06 6.16 -10.44
N LEU A 61 -7.70 5.18 -9.79
CA LEU A 61 -8.05 3.94 -10.45
C LEU A 61 -9.12 4.15 -11.52
N LYS A 62 -8.88 3.57 -12.70
CA LYS A 62 -9.80 3.59 -13.82
C LYS A 62 -9.77 2.23 -14.52
N GLY A 63 -10.92 1.55 -14.54
CA GLY A 63 -11.06 0.24 -15.15
C GLY A 63 -10.92 0.24 -16.66
N ASN A 64 -10.47 -0.89 -17.20
CA ASN A 64 -10.30 -1.14 -18.64
C ASN A 64 -9.33 -0.16 -19.33
N THR A 65 -8.32 0.32 -18.61
CA THR A 65 -7.27 1.19 -19.17
C THR A 65 -6.09 0.38 -19.70
N LEU A 66 -5.90 -0.86 -19.21
CA LEU A 66 -4.75 -1.73 -19.51
C LEU A 66 -3.40 -1.05 -19.20
N LYS A 67 -3.41 -0.15 -18.22
CA LYS A 67 -2.27 0.67 -17.78
C LYS A 67 -2.05 0.53 -16.27
N VAL A 68 -1.08 1.27 -15.74
CA VAL A 68 -0.75 1.26 -14.30
C VAL A 68 -1.89 1.78 -13.40
N ASP A 69 -2.83 2.54 -13.94
CA ASP A 69 -4.04 3.00 -13.24
C ASP A 69 -5.22 2.02 -13.33
N ASP A 70 -5.03 0.87 -14.00
CA ASP A 70 -6.01 -0.20 -14.05
C ASP A 70 -6.06 -0.97 -12.71
N PRO A 71 -7.26 -1.22 -12.13
CA PRO A 71 -7.41 -2.07 -10.95
C PRO A 71 -6.74 -3.45 -11.09
N ASP A 72 -6.76 -4.05 -12.28
CA ASP A 72 -6.14 -5.36 -12.52
C ASP A 72 -4.61 -5.28 -12.38
N ALA A 73 -3.99 -4.19 -12.85
CA ALA A 73 -2.55 -3.97 -12.69
C ALA A 73 -2.15 -3.78 -11.22
N VAL A 74 -3.02 -3.16 -10.41
CA VAL A 74 -2.79 -3.02 -8.95
C VAL A 74 -3.00 -4.35 -8.22
N ALA A 75 -3.99 -5.14 -8.62
CA ALA A 75 -4.23 -6.47 -8.06
C ALA A 75 -3.05 -7.41 -8.35
N ASP A 76 -2.55 -7.41 -9.59
CA ASP A 76 -1.35 -8.16 -9.97
C ASP A 76 -0.15 -7.72 -9.15
N ARG A 77 0.03 -6.40 -8.93
CA ARG A 77 1.14 -5.92 -8.10
C ARG A 77 1.05 -6.43 -6.66
N TRP A 78 -0.14 -6.42 -6.06
CA TRP A 78 -0.38 -6.98 -4.73
C TRP A 78 -0.05 -8.47 -4.67
N TYR A 79 -0.48 -9.23 -5.68
CA TYR A 79 -0.18 -10.64 -5.79
C TYR A 79 1.33 -10.88 -5.84
N GLN A 80 2.06 -10.15 -6.69
CA GLN A 80 3.52 -10.22 -6.77
C GLN A 80 4.20 -9.89 -5.44
N LYS A 81 3.78 -8.81 -4.77
CA LYS A 81 4.35 -8.38 -3.48
C LYS A 81 4.20 -9.49 -2.42
N TYR A 82 3.05 -10.16 -2.39
CA TYR A 82 2.78 -11.26 -1.48
C TYR A 82 3.60 -12.52 -1.80
N ILE A 83 3.58 -13.01 -3.04
CA ILE A 83 4.27 -14.25 -3.40
C ILE A 83 5.80 -14.12 -3.31
N ASN A 84 6.34 -12.93 -3.53
CA ASN A 84 7.77 -12.64 -3.40
C ASN A 84 8.17 -12.29 -1.96
N ASN A 85 7.22 -12.23 -1.03
CA ASN A 85 7.44 -11.84 0.36
C ASN A 85 8.18 -10.48 0.45
N GLU A 86 7.77 -9.52 -0.36
CA GLU A 86 8.37 -8.19 -0.44
C GLU A 86 7.86 -7.30 0.70
N HIS A 87 8.65 -7.25 1.78
CA HIS A 87 8.39 -6.42 2.96
C HIS A 87 8.59 -4.92 2.70
N GLY A 88 8.13 -4.11 3.64
CA GLY A 88 8.27 -2.67 3.66
C GLY A 88 7.19 -1.93 2.87
N GLU A 89 7.15 -0.62 3.12
CA GLU A 89 6.28 0.30 2.39
C GLU A 89 6.67 0.39 0.91
N GLU A 90 5.65 0.39 0.06
CA GLU A 90 5.78 0.68 -1.35
C GLU A 90 4.89 1.83 -1.79
N ALA A 91 5.43 2.72 -2.63
CA ALA A 91 4.63 3.65 -3.41
C ALA A 91 4.46 3.11 -4.84
N TYR A 92 3.22 3.11 -5.34
CA TYR A 92 2.87 2.58 -6.64
C TYR A 92 2.25 3.66 -7.56
N PRO A 93 2.72 3.81 -8.82
CA PRO A 93 3.84 3.09 -9.41
C PRO A 93 5.18 3.48 -8.76
N LYS A 94 6.19 2.62 -8.91
CA LYS A 94 7.51 2.84 -8.31
C LYS A 94 8.08 4.19 -8.73
N GLY A 95 8.52 4.99 -7.76
CA GLY A 95 9.07 6.33 -7.98
C GLY A 95 8.03 7.45 -8.06
N VAL A 96 6.74 7.16 -7.85
CA VAL A 96 5.71 8.21 -7.84
C VAL A 96 5.94 9.21 -6.71
N THR A 97 5.85 10.49 -7.03
CA THR A 97 5.87 11.62 -6.10
C THR A 97 4.54 12.36 -6.12
N GLN A 98 4.39 13.37 -5.27
CA GLN A 98 3.21 14.24 -5.28
C GLN A 98 2.96 14.89 -6.65
N ASP A 99 4.03 15.21 -7.40
CA ASP A 99 3.95 15.90 -8.69
C ASP A 99 3.64 14.94 -9.85
N THR A 100 3.94 13.66 -9.69
CA THR A 100 3.78 12.63 -10.74
C THR A 100 2.56 11.73 -10.52
N VAL A 101 1.62 12.12 -9.65
CA VAL A 101 0.37 11.38 -9.43
C VAL A 101 -0.41 11.28 -10.74
N ILE A 102 -0.79 10.05 -11.11
CA ILE A 102 -1.57 9.77 -12.32
C ILE A 102 -3.05 9.99 -12.00
N ARG A 103 -3.69 10.89 -12.73
CA ARG A 103 -5.09 11.31 -12.54
C ARG A 103 -5.97 10.93 -13.71
#